data_AF-A0A4Q2YEM8-F1
#
_entry.id   AF-A0A4Q2YEM8-F1
#
_cell.length_a   1.000
_cell.length_b   1.000
_cell.length_c   1.000
_cell.angle_alpha   90.00
_cell.angle_beta   90.00
_cell.angle_gamma   90.00
#
_symmetry.space_group_name_H-M   'P 1'
#
loop_
_entity.id
_entity.type
_entity.pdbx_description
1 polymer ?
#
loop_
_entity_poly.entity_id
_entity_poly.type
_entity_poly.pdbx_seq_one_letter_code
_entity_poly.pdbx_strand_id
1 'polypeptide(L)'
;MGKENELESTRFFERTAGRFLPPETVTEVVRLILATDFRQPRTGDPDEALLIDLDFSILGAPWPEYDTYRHAVRREYAVVPNDAYKAGRSAVLRRFLSVPLFATGHFAALEQPARGNIQRELELLAASS
;
A
#
# COMPACT_ATOMS: atom_id res chain seq x y z
N MET A 1 1.41 -13.95 3.53
CA MET A 1 2.32 -12.95 2.95
C MET A 1 2.48 -11.68 3.79
N GLY A 2 1.45 -10.84 4.03
CA GLY A 2 1.69 -9.51 4.62
C GLY A 2 2.34 -9.45 6.03
N LYS A 3 2.07 -10.42 6.92
CA LYS A 3 2.55 -10.33 8.32
C LYS A 3 4.01 -10.72 8.43
N GLU A 4 4.41 -11.65 7.57
CA GLU A 4 5.78 -12.13 7.47
C GLU A 4 6.67 -11.04 6.87
N ASN A 5 6.17 -10.32 5.85
CA ASN A 5 6.90 -9.21 5.24
C ASN A 5 7.21 -8.09 6.23
N GLU A 6 6.23 -7.56 6.97
CA GLU A 6 6.52 -6.46 7.92
C GLU A 6 7.41 -6.91 9.08
N LEU A 7 7.26 -8.15 9.55
CA LEU A 7 8.16 -8.70 10.56
C LEU A 7 9.58 -8.90 10.03
N GLU A 8 9.74 -9.22 8.75
CA GLU A 8 11.05 -9.28 8.10
C GLU A 8 11.66 -7.89 7.91
N SER A 9 10.86 -6.89 7.53
CA SER A 9 11.25 -5.48 7.42
C SER A 9 11.75 -4.91 8.74
N THR A 10 11.03 -5.14 9.85
CA THR A 10 11.47 -4.71 11.19
C THR A 10 12.81 -5.32 11.57
N ARG A 11 12.94 -6.65 11.42
CA ARG A 11 14.19 -7.37 11.69
C ARG A 11 15.35 -6.89 10.80
N PHE A 12 15.07 -6.56 9.54
CA PHE A 12 16.05 -6.02 8.62
C PHE A 12 16.51 -4.62 9.07
N PHE A 13 15.56 -3.74 9.42
CA PHE A 13 15.84 -2.40 9.94
C PHE A 13 16.70 -2.47 11.20
N GLU A 14 16.33 -3.27 12.19
CA GLU A 14 17.06 -3.43 13.45
C GLU A 14 18.53 -3.83 13.22
N ARG A 15 18.77 -4.79 12.32
CA ARG A 15 20.12 -5.29 12.00
C ARG A 15 20.96 -4.30 11.20
N THR A 16 20.35 -3.46 10.37
CA THR A 16 21.06 -2.60 9.41
C THR A 16 21.25 -1.18 9.93
N ALA A 17 20.16 -0.49 10.22
CA ALA A 17 20.17 0.92 10.63
C ALA A 17 19.91 1.08 12.13
N GLY A 18 19.03 0.27 12.73
CA GLY A 18 18.58 0.42 14.11
C GLY A 18 19.71 0.41 15.13
N ARG A 19 20.75 -0.40 14.90
CA ARG A 19 21.98 -0.44 15.73
C ARG A 19 22.73 0.89 15.88
N PHE A 20 22.43 1.88 15.05
CA PHE A 20 23.09 3.20 15.07
C PHE A 20 22.17 4.32 15.61
N LEU A 21 20.94 3.98 16.03
CA LEU A 21 19.94 4.94 16.46
C LEU A 21 19.62 4.79 17.95
N PRO A 22 19.06 5.84 18.60
CA PRO A 22 18.56 5.73 19.96
C PRO A 22 17.45 4.66 20.09
N PRO A 23 17.37 3.92 21.22
CA PRO A 23 16.38 2.87 21.41
C PRO A 23 14.92 3.33 21.21
N GLU A 24 14.60 4.56 21.61
CA GLU A 24 13.30 5.18 21.42
C GLU A 24 12.96 5.36 19.93
N THR A 25 13.93 5.77 19.11
CA THR A 25 13.77 5.90 17.66
C THR A 25 13.58 4.54 17.00
N VAL A 26 14.35 3.53 17.43
CA VAL A 26 14.21 2.16 16.92
C VAL A 26 12.81 1.63 17.20
N THR A 27 12.32 1.82 18.43
CA THR A 27 10.98 1.39 18.85
C THR A 27 9.90 2.03 17.98
N GLU A 28 10.02 3.33 17.73
CA GLU A 28 9.04 4.06 16.93
C GLU A 28 9.05 3.65 15.46
N VAL A 29 10.23 3.48 14.85
CA VAL A 29 10.32 2.99 13.46
C VAL A 29 9.77 1.58 13.33
N VAL A 30 10.06 0.68 14.29
CA VAL A 30 9.48 -0.67 14.30
C VAL A 30 7.95 -0.62 14.41
N ARG A 31 7.40 0.25 15.27
CA ARG A 31 5.96 0.46 15.38
C ARG A 31 5.36 0.91 14.04
N LEU A 32 5.96 1.91 13.40
CA LEU A 32 5.50 2.45 12.12
C LEU A 32 5.62 1.43 10.97
N ILE A 33 6.68 0.63 10.90
CA ILE A 33 6.80 -0.47 9.93
C ILE A 33 5.68 -1.49 10.16
N LEU A 34 5.37 -1.86 11.40
CA LEU A 34 4.29 -2.81 11.67
C LEU A 34 2.91 -2.24 11.33
N ALA A 35 2.75 -0.91 11.36
CA ALA A 35 1.51 -0.22 11.00
C ALA A 35 1.21 -0.24 9.49
N THR A 36 2.19 -0.53 8.63
CA THR A 36 1.97 -0.69 7.17
C THR A 36 1.29 -2.02 6.81
N ASP A 37 1.00 -2.88 7.79
CA ASP A 37 0.15 -4.05 7.58
C ASP A 37 -1.32 -3.65 7.35
N PHE A 38 -1.68 -3.32 6.11
CA PHE A 38 -3.00 -2.82 5.69
C PHE A 38 -4.19 -3.78 5.95
N ARG A 39 -3.94 -4.96 6.54
CA ARG A 39 -4.99 -5.87 7.03
C ARG A 39 -5.51 -5.45 8.40
N GLN A 40 -4.69 -4.74 9.18
CA GLN A 40 -5.06 -4.24 10.50
C GLN A 40 -5.93 -2.98 10.39
N PRO A 41 -6.83 -2.75 11.35
CA PRO A 41 -7.61 -1.51 11.40
C PRO A 41 -6.68 -0.32 11.66
N ARG A 42 -7.03 0.84 11.09
CA ARG A 42 -6.33 2.10 11.38
C ARG A 42 -6.52 2.44 12.86
N THR A 43 -5.44 2.79 13.55
CA THR A 43 -5.45 3.11 14.98
C THR A 43 -5.95 4.53 15.27
N GLY A 44 -5.89 5.42 14.27
CA GLY A 44 -6.14 6.86 14.43
C GLY A 44 -4.90 7.66 14.84
N ASP A 45 -3.76 7.00 14.99
CA ASP A 45 -2.46 7.64 15.20
C ASP A 45 -2.09 8.55 13.99
N PRO A 46 -1.72 9.81 14.21
CA PRO A 46 -1.41 10.75 13.12
C PRO A 46 -0.22 10.33 12.26
N ASP A 47 0.81 9.72 12.85
CA ASP A 47 2.03 9.32 12.11
C ASP A 47 1.73 8.07 11.28
N GLU A 48 0.96 7.12 11.81
CA GLU A 48 0.47 5.98 11.01
C GLU A 48 -0.45 6.44 9.87
N ALA A 49 -1.35 7.39 10.14
CA ALA A 49 -2.25 7.93 9.12
C ALA A 49 -1.47 8.63 8.00
N LEU A 50 -0.45 9.42 8.35
CA LEU A 50 0.40 10.09 7.38
C LEU A 50 1.23 9.08 6.56
N LEU A 51 1.78 8.05 7.20
CA LEU A 51 2.55 7.00 6.53
C LEU A 51 1.70 6.20 5.53
N ILE A 52 0.48 5.82 5.91
CA ILE A 52 -0.45 5.13 5.01
C ILE A 52 -0.84 6.03 3.83
N ASP A 53 -1.08 7.32 4.07
CA ASP A 53 -1.40 8.28 3.01
C ASP A 53 -0.23 8.44 2.02
N LEU A 54 1.02 8.44 2.53
CA LEU A 54 2.23 8.44 1.70
C LEU A 54 2.29 7.19 0.80
N ASP A 55 2.09 6.00 1.37
CA ASP A 55 2.07 4.75 0.62
C ASP A 55 0.96 4.73 -0.44
N PHE A 56 -0.21 5.28 -0.10
CA PHE A 56 -1.37 5.31 -0.98
C PHE A 56 -1.31 6.44 -2.02
N SER A 57 -0.37 7.37 -1.91
CA SER A 57 -0.25 8.52 -2.82
C SER A 57 -0.10 8.11 -4.28
N ILE A 58 0.57 6.98 -4.55
CA ILE A 58 0.70 6.41 -5.90
C ILE A 58 -0.65 6.09 -6.54
N LEU A 59 -1.68 5.79 -5.74
CA LEU A 59 -3.01 5.52 -6.25
C LEU A 59 -3.58 6.77 -6.92
N GLY A 60 -3.31 7.95 -6.39
CA GLY A 60 -3.78 9.24 -6.91
C GLY A 60 -2.86 9.89 -7.96
N ALA A 61 -1.79 9.22 -8.38
CA ALA A 61 -0.87 9.74 -9.39
C ALA A 61 -1.55 9.91 -10.77
N PRO A 62 -0.99 10.72 -11.67
CA PRO A 62 -1.42 10.75 -13.07
C PRO A 62 -1.45 9.35 -13.68
N TRP A 63 -2.43 9.08 -14.55
CA TRP A 63 -2.63 7.74 -15.11
C TRP A 63 -1.36 7.07 -15.68
N PRO A 64 -0.46 7.74 -16.43
CA PRO A 64 0.76 7.10 -16.93
C PRO A 64 1.67 6.53 -15.82
N GLU A 65 1.73 7.20 -14.67
CA GLU A 65 2.51 6.76 -13.51
C GLU A 65 1.81 5.58 -12.81
N TYR A 66 0.49 5.68 -12.60
CA TYR A 66 -0.31 4.59 -12.08
C TYR A 66 -0.25 3.35 -12.98
N ASP A 67 -0.27 3.53 -14.31
CA ASP A 67 -0.19 2.46 -15.29
C ASP A 67 1.16 1.70 -15.20
N THR A 68 2.24 2.47 -15.05
CA THR A 68 3.57 1.91 -14.79
C THR A 68 3.60 1.13 -13.47
N TYR A 69 2.99 1.69 -12.41
CA TYR A 69 2.86 1.05 -11.10
C TYR A 69 2.08 -0.28 -11.17
N ARG A 70 0.87 -0.31 -11.76
CA ARG A 70 0.09 -1.56 -11.85
C ARG A 70 0.80 -2.64 -12.67
N HIS A 71 1.57 -2.26 -13.69
CA HIS A 71 2.40 -3.20 -14.44
C HIS A 71 3.58 -3.71 -13.61
N ALA A 72 4.20 -2.89 -12.77
CA ALA A 72 5.22 -3.33 -11.83
C ALA A 72 4.66 -4.34 -10.82
N VAL A 73 3.48 -4.06 -10.24
CA VAL A 73 2.78 -5.00 -9.37
C VAL A 73 2.51 -6.31 -10.11
N ARG A 74 2.03 -6.28 -11.36
CA ARG A 74 1.83 -7.53 -12.14
C ARG A 74 3.13 -8.33 -12.29
N ARG A 75 4.27 -7.67 -12.50
CA ARG A 75 5.58 -8.34 -12.63
C ARG A 75 6.06 -8.96 -11.32
N GLU A 76 5.86 -8.28 -10.19
CA GLU A 76 6.21 -8.80 -8.87
C GLU A 76 5.47 -10.12 -8.57
N TYR A 77 4.20 -10.19 -8.99
CA TYR A 77 3.37 -11.37 -8.85
C TYR A 77 3.41 -12.27 -10.11
N ALA A 78 4.49 -12.24 -10.92
CA ALA A 78 4.61 -13.03 -12.14
C ALA A 78 4.39 -14.55 -11.92
N VAL A 79 4.79 -15.05 -10.75
CA VAL A 79 4.61 -16.46 -10.35
C VAL A 79 3.16 -16.86 -10.08
N VAL A 80 2.28 -15.89 -9.85
CA VAL A 80 0.85 -16.14 -9.61
C VAL A 80 0.14 -16.30 -10.97
N PRO A 81 -0.64 -17.40 -11.16
CA PRO A 81 -1.44 -17.59 -12.37
C PRO A 81 -2.34 -16.39 -12.66
N ASN A 82 -2.54 -16.06 -13.94
CA ASN A 82 -3.25 -14.85 -14.37
C ASN A 82 -4.62 -14.68 -13.71
N ASP A 83 -5.44 -15.74 -13.66
CA ASP A 83 -6.79 -15.65 -13.11
C ASP A 83 -6.79 -15.44 -11.60
N ALA A 84 -5.87 -16.12 -10.89
CA ALA A 84 -5.67 -15.94 -9.47
C ALA A 84 -5.16 -14.52 -9.15
N TYR A 85 -4.25 -13.98 -9.96
CA TYR A 85 -3.78 -12.60 -9.85
C TYR A 85 -4.93 -11.60 -10.06
N LYS A 86 -5.70 -11.73 -11.15
CA LYS A 86 -6.84 -10.84 -11.44
C LYS A 86 -7.85 -10.84 -10.30
N ALA A 87 -8.22 -12.02 -9.80
CA ALA A 87 -9.15 -12.16 -8.69
C ALA A 87 -8.60 -11.50 -7.40
N GLY A 88 -7.36 -11.80 -7.03
CA GLY A 88 -6.72 -11.25 -5.85
C GLY A 88 -6.54 -9.73 -5.92
N ARG A 89 -6.02 -9.21 -7.04
CA ARG A 89 -5.82 -7.78 -7.27
C ARG A 89 -7.16 -7.04 -7.25
N SER A 90 -8.18 -7.58 -7.91
CA SER A 90 -9.52 -6.97 -7.91
C SER A 90 -10.12 -6.91 -6.51
N ALA A 91 -9.92 -7.95 -5.68
CA ALA A 91 -10.39 -7.94 -4.30
C ALA A 91 -9.73 -6.85 -3.44
N VAL A 92 -8.41 -6.66 -3.59
CA VAL A 92 -7.67 -5.58 -2.91
C VAL A 92 -8.18 -4.20 -3.34
N LEU A 93 -8.30 -3.97 -4.65
CA LEU A 93 -8.77 -2.71 -5.21
C LEU A 93 -10.22 -2.38 -4.77
N ARG A 94 -11.11 -3.37 -4.74
CA ARG A 94 -12.48 -3.18 -4.22
C ARG A 94 -12.50 -2.86 -2.73
N ARG A 95 -11.62 -3.47 -1.93
CA ARG A 95 -11.47 -3.13 -0.51
C ARG A 95 -11.03 -1.68 -0.35
N PHE A 96 -10.08 -1.20 -1.15
CA PHE A 96 -9.67 0.21 -1.14
C PHE A 96 -10.83 1.16 -1.43
N LEU A 97 -11.70 0.84 -2.38
CA LEU A 97 -12.88 1.67 -2.67
C LEU A 97 -13.94 1.69 -1.55
N SER A 98 -13.93 0.72 -0.63
CA SER A 98 -14.93 0.60 0.44
C SER A 98 -14.74 1.55 1.63
N VAL A 99 -13.61 2.25 1.67
CA VAL A 99 -13.23 3.18 2.74
C VAL A 99 -12.64 4.47 2.13
N PRO A 100 -12.54 5.58 2.87
CA PRO A 100 -11.68 6.71 2.47
C PRO A 100 -10.24 6.24 2.31
N LEU A 101 -9.56 6.65 1.23
CA LEU A 101 -8.17 6.25 0.97
C LEU A 101 -7.21 7.08 1.81
N PHE A 102 -7.46 8.39 1.86
CA PHE A 102 -6.61 9.35 2.56
C PHE A 102 -7.25 9.83 3.87
N ALA A 103 -6.50 9.80 4.96
CA ALA A 103 -6.96 10.25 6.29
C ALA A 103 -6.56 11.70 6.61
N THR A 104 -5.49 12.20 6.00
CA THR A 104 -4.95 13.52 6.29
C THR A 104 -5.36 14.55 5.23
N GLY A 105 -5.48 15.81 5.64
CA GLY A 105 -5.84 16.90 4.73
C GLY A 105 -4.79 17.16 3.63
N HIS A 106 -3.53 16.75 3.85
CA HIS A 106 -2.45 16.93 2.88
C HIS A 106 -2.69 16.15 1.57
N PHE A 107 -3.30 14.97 1.67
CA PHE A 107 -3.54 14.07 0.54
C PHE A 107 -4.99 14.07 0.05
N ALA A 108 -5.87 14.88 0.65
CA ALA A 108 -7.30 14.91 0.30
C ALA A 108 -7.57 15.14 -1.20
N ALA A 109 -6.71 15.92 -1.88
CA ALA A 109 -6.82 16.17 -3.31
C ALA A 109 -6.59 14.92 -4.19
N LEU A 110 -5.95 13.88 -3.65
CA LEU A 110 -5.66 12.64 -4.36
C LEU A 110 -6.81 11.63 -4.31
N GLU A 111 -7.81 11.81 -3.45
CA GLU A 111 -8.90 10.85 -3.25
C GLU A 111 -9.65 10.54 -4.55
N GLN A 112 -10.07 11.58 -5.29
CA GLN A 112 -10.83 11.41 -6.53
C GLN A 112 -9.97 10.82 -7.68
N PRO A 113 -8.75 11.34 -7.96
CA PRO A 113 -7.82 10.70 -8.87
C PRO A 113 -7.58 9.21 -8.55
N ALA A 114 -7.40 8.88 -7.27
CA ALA A 114 -7.13 7.52 -6.83
C ALA A 114 -8.29 6.57 -7.12
N ARG A 115 -9.51 6.98 -6.79
CA ARG A 115 -10.71 6.21 -7.12
C ARG A 115 -10.87 6.02 -8.63
N GLY A 116 -10.58 7.04 -9.43
CA GLY A 116 -10.61 6.96 -10.88
C GLY A 116 -9.61 5.94 -11.45
N ASN A 117 -8.38 5.94 -10.95
CA ASN A 117 -7.34 4.99 -11.35
C ASN A 117 -7.69 3.55 -10.95
N ILE A 118 -8.16 3.35 -9.70
CA ILE A 118 -8.57 2.03 -9.21
C ILE A 118 -9.72 1.47 -10.05
N GLN A 119 -10.73 2.29 -10.35
CA GLN A 119 -11.87 1.90 -11.15
C GLN A 119 -11.45 1.51 -12.59
N ARG A 120 -10.56 2.29 -13.20
CA ARG A 120 -9.99 1.96 -14.52
C ARG A 120 -9.20 0.66 -14.52
N GLU A 121 -8.40 0.41 -13.48
CA GLU A 121 -7.67 -0.87 -13.35
C GLU A 121 -8.64 -2.05 -13.23
N LEU A 122 -9.71 -1.92 -12.45
CA LEU A 122 -10.75 -2.95 -12.33
C LEU A 122 -11.40 -3.29 -13.68
N GLU A 123 -11.68 -2.28 -14.50
CA GLU A 123 -12.23 -2.46 -15.86
C GLU A 123 -11.25 -3.20 -16.78
N LEU A 124 -9.97 -2.83 -16.76
CA LEU A 124 -8.92 -3.50 -17.55
C LEU A 124 -8.71 -4.96 -17.13
N LEU A 125 -8.78 -5.25 -15.83
CA LEU A 125 -8.68 -6.61 -15.29
C LEU A 125 -9.87 -7.48 -15.72
N ALA A 126 -11.06 -6.89 -15.88
CA ALA A 126 -12.26 -7.58 -16.35
C ALA A 126 -12.28 -7.79 -17.88
N ALA A 127 -11.75 -6.84 -18.65
CA ALA A 127 -11.75 -6.88 -20.12
C ALA A 127 -10.70 -7.84 -20.71
N SER A 128 -9.64 -8.13 -19.97
CA SER A 128 -8.59 -9.04 -20.40
C SER A 128 -9.03 -10.49 -20.14
N SER A 129 -9.86 -11.09 -21.00
CA SER A 129 -10.21 -12.52 -20.95
C SER A 129 -9.18 -13.36 -21.71
#